data_AF-B0ESM2-F1
#
_entry.id   AF-B0ESM2-F1
#
_cell.length_a   1.000
_cell.length_b   1.000
_cell.length_c   1.000
_cell.angle_alpha   90.00
_cell.angle_beta   90.00
_cell.angle_gamma   90.00
#
_symmetry.space_group_name_H-M   'P 1'
#
loop_
_entity.id
_entity.type
_entity.pdbx_description
1 polymer ?
#
loop_
_entity_poly.entity_id
_entity_poly.type
_entity_poly.pdbx_seq_one_letter_code
_entity_poly.pdbx_strand_id
1 'polypeptide(L)'
;MTEVEVVKLENTPEMVQALNQMCKEIVTEDGKTPEEFEKNLRLTNEDVTEVQNIDNDYERELVFYQQAIKSVIQARKYFNANNYPHKRPVDYYAEMLKSDAHMERIRPELMKIQKKIEAVEQRKKNLEMQKEENKMKKQKRREDAIQRLKAKKEKKKARFRDKALAKQGRFNKLDDKKITNGKVMFGKKKTEMRKQKGGNHKKGGKR
;
A
#
# COMPACT_ATOMS: atom_id res chain seq x y z
N MET A 1 28.60 -2.42 63.36
CA MET A 1 27.94 -2.45 62.05
C MET A 1 27.59 -3.91 61.81
N THR A 2 26.30 -4.24 61.84
CA THR A 2 25.83 -5.63 61.67
C THR A 2 25.91 -5.99 60.18
N GLU A 3 26.71 -7.01 59.86
CA GLU A 3 26.81 -7.56 58.52
C GLU A 3 25.47 -8.18 58.12
N VAL A 4 24.89 -7.69 57.03
CA VAL A 4 23.68 -8.25 56.45
C VAL A 4 24.11 -9.41 55.56
N GLU A 5 23.92 -10.64 56.05
CA GLU A 5 24.07 -11.84 55.21
C GLU A 5 22.99 -11.83 54.13
N VAL A 6 23.41 -11.63 52.89
CA VAL A 6 22.54 -11.78 51.73
C VAL A 6 22.32 -13.28 51.51
N VAL A 7 21.23 -13.81 52.07
CA VAL A 7 20.77 -15.17 51.82
C VAL A 7 20.50 -15.32 50.32
N LYS A 8 21.36 -16.03 49.61
CA LYS A 8 21.09 -16.46 48.25
C LYS A 8 19.96 -17.49 48.32
N LEU A 9 18.78 -17.13 47.85
CA LEU A 9 17.65 -18.04 47.68
C LEU A 9 18.01 -19.04 46.57
N GLU A 10 18.69 -20.12 46.94
CA GLU A 10 18.86 -21.28 46.06
C GLU A 10 17.61 -22.16 46.17
N ASN A 11 17.13 -22.68 45.04
CA ASN A 11 15.97 -23.56 45.01
C ASN A 11 16.22 -24.77 45.90
N THR A 12 15.46 -24.91 46.99
CA THR A 12 15.57 -26.08 47.86
C THR A 12 15.07 -27.33 47.12
N PRO A 13 15.57 -28.53 47.48
CA PRO A 13 15.08 -29.79 46.89
C PRO A 13 13.57 -29.95 47.04
N GLU A 14 13.00 -29.44 48.14
CA GLU A 14 11.56 -29.43 48.41
C GLU A 14 10.80 -28.52 47.44
N MET A 15 11.33 -27.33 47.14
CA MET A 15 10.75 -26.45 46.12
C MET A 15 10.76 -27.10 44.73
N VAL A 16 11.83 -27.84 44.40
CA VAL A 16 11.92 -28.58 43.13
C VAL A 16 10.92 -29.75 43.11
N GLN A 17 10.74 -30.46 44.22
CA GLN A 17 9.73 -31.52 44.31
C GLN A 17 8.30 -30.98 44.20
N ALA A 18 8.00 -29.86 44.88
CA ALA A 18 6.71 -29.17 44.77
C ALA A 18 6.46 -28.69 43.34
N LEU A 19 7.46 -28.09 42.69
CA LEU A 19 7.39 -27.68 41.29
C LEU A 19 7.12 -28.87 40.38
N ASN A 20 7.82 -30.00 40.56
CA ASN A 20 7.62 -31.20 39.77
C ASN A 20 6.22 -31.81 39.97
N GLN A 21 5.66 -31.73 41.17
CA GLN A 21 4.31 -32.19 41.46
C GLN A 21 3.26 -31.29 40.81
N MET A 22 3.40 -29.97 40.93
CA MET A 22 2.55 -29.00 40.24
C MET A 22 2.65 -29.16 38.72
N CYS A 23 3.85 -29.34 38.18
CA CYS A 23 4.06 -29.58 36.76
C CYS A 23 3.39 -30.87 36.29
N LYS A 24 3.31 -31.93 37.10
CA LYS A 24 2.57 -33.15 36.72
C LYS A 24 1.05 -32.94 36.68
N GLU A 25 0.53 -32.11 37.58
CA GLU A 25 -0.90 -31.74 37.58
C GLU A 25 -1.25 -30.81 36.41
N ILE A 26 -0.32 -29.93 36.05
CA ILE A 26 -0.49 -28.99 34.93
C ILE A 26 -0.25 -29.71 33.60
N VAL A 27 0.77 -30.56 33.49
CA VAL A 27 1.10 -31.35 32.29
C VAL A 27 0.38 -32.70 32.40
N THR A 28 -0.94 -32.68 32.58
CA THR A 28 -1.73 -33.83 32.13
C THR A 28 -1.49 -33.95 30.63
N GLU A 29 -1.06 -35.12 30.15
CA GLU A 29 -0.90 -35.36 28.71
C GLU A 29 -2.17 -34.92 27.98
N ASP A 30 -2.02 -34.02 27.00
CA ASP A 30 -3.16 -33.46 26.29
C ASP A 30 -3.96 -34.59 25.61
N GLY A 31 -5.21 -34.78 26.01
CA GLY A 31 -6.18 -35.57 25.26
C GLY A 31 -5.90 -37.07 25.12
N LYS A 32 -5.44 -37.76 26.18
CA LYS A 32 -5.46 -39.24 26.21
C LYS A 32 -6.83 -39.80 25.88
N THR A 33 -7.88 -39.13 26.35
CA THR A 33 -9.28 -39.46 26.04
C THR A 33 -10.08 -38.22 25.63
N PRO A 34 -11.17 -38.39 24.88
CA PRO A 34 -12.03 -37.28 24.52
C PRO A 34 -12.62 -36.53 25.73
N GLU A 35 -13.04 -37.25 26.76
CA GLU A 35 -13.68 -36.71 27.96
C GLU A 35 -12.74 -35.81 28.79
N GLU A 36 -11.46 -36.18 28.88
CA GLU A 36 -10.45 -35.35 29.57
C GLU A 36 -10.20 -34.02 28.86
N PHE A 37 -10.22 -34.04 27.53
CA PHE A 37 -10.08 -32.82 26.73
C PHE A 37 -11.28 -31.89 26.91
N GLU A 38 -12.50 -32.42 26.95
CA GLU A 38 -13.70 -31.61 27.22
C GLU A 38 -13.65 -30.93 28.58
N LYS A 39 -13.12 -31.62 29.60
CA LYS A 39 -13.02 -31.09 30.96
C LYS A 39 -12.02 -29.93 31.07
N ASN A 40 -10.90 -30.03 30.35
CA ASN A 40 -9.78 -29.11 30.51
C ASN A 40 -9.69 -28.05 29.40
N LEU A 41 -10.25 -28.33 28.20
CA LEU A 41 -10.20 -27.49 26.99
C LEU A 41 -8.83 -26.88 26.70
N ARG A 42 -7.78 -27.66 26.98
CA ARG A 42 -6.39 -27.23 26.90
C ARG A 42 -5.67 -27.95 25.78
N LEU A 43 -4.84 -27.19 25.06
CA LEU A 43 -3.88 -27.70 24.09
C LEU A 43 -2.53 -27.09 24.38
N THR A 44 -1.51 -27.94 24.48
CA THR A 44 -0.12 -27.52 24.56
C THR A 44 0.50 -27.67 23.18
N ASN A 45 1.11 -26.61 22.66
CA ASN A 45 1.91 -26.72 21.44
C ASN A 45 3.28 -27.28 21.81
N GLU A 46 3.79 -28.24 21.02
CA GLU A 46 5.12 -28.82 21.22
C GLU A 46 6.25 -27.82 20.88
N ASP A 47 5.97 -26.88 19.96
CA ASP A 47 6.94 -25.87 19.53
C ASP A 47 7.24 -24.87 20.66
N VAL A 48 8.52 -24.70 20.99
CA VAL A 48 8.98 -23.61 21.86
C VAL A 48 8.71 -22.27 21.15
N THR A 49 7.97 -21.37 21.79
CA THR A 49 7.77 -20.02 21.30
C THR A 49 9.02 -19.19 21.51
N GLU A 50 9.78 -19.00 20.43
CA GLU A 50 10.97 -18.15 20.41
C GLU A 50 10.64 -16.80 19.77
N VAL A 51 11.03 -15.72 20.46
CA VAL A 51 10.93 -14.35 19.95
C VAL A 51 12.34 -13.85 19.71
N GLN A 52 12.69 -13.53 18.46
CA GLN A 52 14.05 -13.11 18.09
C GLN A 52 14.46 -11.81 18.78
N ASN A 53 13.57 -10.82 18.79
CA ASN A 53 13.79 -9.55 19.46
C ASN A 53 12.66 -9.26 20.44
N ILE A 54 12.96 -9.37 21.73
CA ILE A 54 11.98 -9.20 22.81
C ILE A 54 11.45 -7.76 22.86
N ASP A 55 12.26 -6.76 22.50
CA ASP A 55 11.85 -5.36 22.52
C ASP A 55 10.94 -4.98 21.35
N ASN A 56 10.89 -5.81 20.30
CA ASN A 56 9.98 -5.60 19.18
C ASN A 56 8.60 -6.18 19.48
N ASP A 57 7.69 -5.31 19.95
CA ASP A 57 6.31 -5.67 20.26
C ASP A 57 5.57 -6.31 19.07
N TYR A 58 5.76 -5.80 17.85
CA TYR A 58 5.06 -6.35 16.68
C TYR A 58 5.46 -7.81 16.37
N GLU A 59 6.75 -8.12 16.47
CA GLU A 59 7.25 -9.49 16.26
C GLU A 59 6.76 -10.42 17.38
N ARG A 60 6.77 -9.94 18.62
CA ARG A 60 6.27 -10.68 19.78
C ARG A 60 4.78 -10.99 19.65
N GLU A 61 3.95 -10.00 19.32
CA GLU A 61 2.52 -10.19 19.10
C GLU A 61 2.24 -11.14 17.93
N LEU A 62 3.06 -11.11 16.88
CA LEU A 62 2.94 -12.04 15.75
C LEU A 62 3.19 -13.49 16.18
N VAL A 63 4.19 -13.74 17.02
CA VAL A 63 4.48 -15.08 17.56
C VAL A 63 3.32 -15.60 18.40
N PHE A 64 2.79 -14.77 19.31
CA PHE A 64 1.62 -15.14 20.14
C PHE A 64 0.38 -15.42 19.28
N TYR A 65 0.15 -14.60 18.27
CA TYR A 65 -0.95 -14.79 17.33
C TYR A 65 -0.82 -16.12 16.56
N GLN A 66 0.38 -16.45 16.09
CA GLN A 66 0.63 -17.71 15.40
C GLN A 66 0.44 -18.92 16.31
N GLN A 67 0.91 -18.84 17.56
CA GLN A 67 0.71 -19.88 18.57
C GLN A 67 -0.79 -20.11 18.83
N ALA A 68 -1.56 -19.04 19.02
CA ALA A 68 -3.01 -19.13 19.23
C ALA A 68 -3.73 -19.77 18.03
N ILE A 69 -3.37 -19.38 16.79
CA ILE A 69 -3.95 -19.97 15.58
C ILE A 69 -3.68 -21.46 15.48
N LYS A 70 -2.44 -21.90 15.73
CA LYS A 70 -2.07 -23.32 15.70
C LYS A 70 -2.95 -24.14 16.65
N SER A 71 -3.11 -23.67 17.89
CA SER A 71 -3.97 -24.32 18.89
C SER A 71 -5.44 -24.33 18.47
N VAL A 72 -5.97 -23.23 17.93
CA VAL A 72 -7.36 -23.17 17.44
C VAL A 72 -7.60 -24.14 16.29
N ILE A 73 -6.64 -24.30 15.37
CA ILE A 73 -6.73 -25.27 14.26
C ILE A 73 -6.76 -26.70 14.80
N GLN A 74 -5.90 -27.02 15.77
CA GLN A 74 -5.88 -28.33 16.42
C GLN A 74 -7.20 -28.61 17.16
N ALA A 75 -7.68 -27.67 17.98
CA ALA A 75 -8.96 -27.77 18.69
C ALA A 75 -10.12 -27.99 17.71
N ARG A 76 -10.14 -27.25 16.60
CA ARG A 76 -11.18 -27.38 15.58
C ARG A 76 -11.18 -28.75 14.91
N LYS A 77 -10.01 -29.34 14.63
CA LYS A 77 -9.91 -30.70 14.11
C LYS A 77 -10.51 -31.70 15.09
N TYR A 78 -10.15 -31.57 16.36
CA TYR A 78 -10.67 -32.40 17.43
C TYR A 78 -12.20 -32.28 17.57
N PHE A 79 -12.73 -31.05 17.61
CA PHE A 79 -14.19 -30.82 17.69
C PHE A 79 -14.94 -31.38 16.49
N ASN A 80 -14.39 -31.27 15.28
CA ASN A 80 -15.00 -31.86 14.10
C ASN A 80 -14.99 -33.40 14.16
N ALA A 81 -13.91 -34.02 14.67
CA ALA A 81 -13.81 -35.48 14.77
C ALA A 81 -14.85 -36.06 15.75
N ASN A 82 -15.15 -35.34 16.83
CA ASN A 82 -16.10 -35.75 17.86
C ASN A 82 -17.50 -35.14 17.69
N ASN A 83 -17.76 -34.42 16.59
CA ASN A 83 -19.03 -33.76 16.28
C ASN A 83 -19.49 -32.71 17.31
N TYR A 84 -18.56 -31.99 17.94
CA TYR A 84 -18.88 -30.90 18.86
C TYR A 84 -19.15 -29.57 18.13
N PRO A 85 -20.24 -28.85 18.47
CA PRO A 85 -20.54 -27.55 17.89
C PRO A 85 -19.59 -26.48 18.45
N HIS A 86 -18.78 -25.88 17.57
CA HIS A 86 -17.77 -24.88 17.94
C HIS A 86 -18.03 -23.48 17.34
N LYS A 87 -19.00 -23.35 16.42
CA LYS A 87 -19.36 -22.06 15.82
C LYS A 87 -20.58 -21.49 16.52
N ARG A 88 -20.47 -20.22 16.93
CA ARG A 88 -21.63 -19.46 17.43
C ARG A 88 -22.64 -19.25 16.30
N PRO A 89 -23.89 -19.73 16.43
CA PRO A 89 -24.95 -19.42 15.48
C PRO A 89 -25.26 -17.92 15.45
N VAL A 90 -25.64 -17.39 14.28
CA VAL A 90 -25.99 -15.97 14.12
C VAL A 90 -27.25 -15.60 14.92
N ASP A 91 -28.14 -16.56 15.11
CA ASP A 91 -29.43 -16.39 15.82
C ASP A 91 -29.33 -16.69 17.33
N TYR A 92 -28.11 -16.85 17.87
CA TYR A 92 -27.90 -17.08 19.30
C TYR A 92 -27.57 -15.77 20.03
N TYR A 93 -28.62 -15.12 20.52
CA TYR A 93 -28.55 -13.86 21.29
C TYR A 93 -28.34 -14.12 22.78
N ALA A 94 -27.07 -14.28 23.16
CA ALA A 94 -26.63 -14.30 24.55
C ALA A 94 -25.80 -13.03 24.87
N GLU A 95 -25.63 -12.73 26.16
CA GLU A 95 -24.77 -11.64 26.60
C GLU A 95 -23.33 -11.85 26.11
N MET A 96 -22.73 -10.79 25.56
CA MET A 96 -21.38 -10.78 25.03
C MET A 96 -20.45 -10.02 25.97
N LEU A 97 -19.16 -10.36 25.97
CA LEU A 97 -18.13 -9.70 26.81
C LEU A 97 -18.12 -8.16 26.65
N LYS A 98 -18.46 -7.67 25.45
CA LYS A 98 -18.59 -6.23 25.16
C LYS A 98 -20.01 -5.94 24.71
N SER A 99 -20.59 -4.87 25.26
CA SER A 99 -21.93 -4.43 24.89
C SER A 99 -21.99 -3.82 23.48
N ASP A 100 -23.18 -3.90 22.86
CA ASP A 100 -23.40 -3.32 21.54
C ASP A 100 -23.18 -1.81 21.52
N ALA A 101 -23.58 -1.10 22.58
CA ALA A 101 -23.32 0.32 22.75
C ALA A 101 -21.81 0.67 22.82
N HIS A 102 -20.96 -0.26 23.30
CA HIS A 102 -19.51 -0.09 23.22
C HIS A 102 -19.00 -0.32 21.79
N MET A 103 -19.48 -1.38 21.11
CA MET A 103 -19.07 -1.69 19.74
C MET A 103 -19.53 -0.66 18.71
N GLU A 104 -20.68 -0.02 18.95
CA GLU A 104 -21.20 1.08 18.13
C GLU A 104 -20.29 2.32 18.17
N ARG A 105 -19.57 2.55 19.28
CA ARG A 105 -18.57 3.61 19.38
C ARG A 105 -17.27 3.27 18.66
N ILE A 106 -16.87 2.00 18.64
CA ILE A 106 -15.61 1.55 18.00
C ILE A 106 -15.75 1.51 16.47
N ARG A 107 -16.89 1.01 15.97
CA ARG A 107 -17.16 0.85 14.52
C ARG A 107 -16.85 2.10 13.67
N PRO A 108 -17.29 3.33 14.03
CA PRO A 108 -17.00 4.51 13.22
C PRO A 108 -15.52 4.86 13.20
N GLU A 109 -14.77 4.64 14.30
CA GLU A 109 -13.32 4.88 14.32
C GLU A 109 -12.57 3.92 13.39
N LEU A 110 -12.95 2.64 13.37
CA LEU A 110 -12.41 1.68 12.42
C LEU A 110 -12.70 2.07 10.97
N MET A 111 -13.94 2.51 10.68
CA MET A 111 -14.29 3.00 9.34
C MET A 111 -13.50 4.25 8.94
N LYS A 112 -13.21 5.16 9.89
CA LYS A 112 -12.36 6.33 9.62
C LYS A 112 -10.93 5.93 9.27
N ILE A 113 -10.36 4.96 9.98
CA ILE A 113 -9.00 4.45 9.70
C ILE A 113 -8.97 3.80 8.31
N GLN A 114 -9.95 2.94 8.00
CA GLN A 114 -10.05 2.28 6.71
C GLN A 114 -10.14 3.29 5.55
N LYS A 115 -11.02 4.30 5.67
CA LYS A 115 -11.14 5.37 4.66
C LYS A 115 -9.86 6.16 4.47
N LYS A 116 -9.08 6.40 5.54
CA LYS A 116 -7.78 7.08 5.44
C LYS A 116 -6.77 6.24 4.66
N ILE A 117 -6.71 4.93 4.93
CA ILE A 117 -5.83 4.00 4.21
C ILE A 117 -6.20 3.98 2.73
N GLU A 118 -7.49 3.80 2.42
CA GLU A 118 -8.00 3.78 1.05
C GLU A 118 -7.71 5.08 0.30
N ALA A 119 -7.90 6.24 0.94
CA ALA A 119 -7.59 7.54 0.33
C ALA A 119 -6.10 7.67 -0.02
N VAL A 120 -5.21 7.18 0.86
CA VAL A 120 -3.76 7.17 0.60
C VAL A 120 -3.41 6.23 -0.54
N GLU A 121 -3.99 5.03 -0.58
CA GLU A 121 -3.78 4.07 -1.66
C GLU A 121 -4.30 4.57 -3.01
N GLN A 122 -5.50 5.15 -3.05
CA GLN A 122 -6.06 5.77 -4.24
C GLN A 122 -5.17 6.92 -4.72
N ARG A 123 -4.66 7.75 -3.81
CA ARG A 123 -3.72 8.83 -4.17
C ARG A 123 -2.44 8.27 -4.79
N LYS A 124 -1.86 7.20 -4.23
CA LYS A 124 -0.67 6.53 -4.81
C LYS A 124 -0.96 6.00 -6.22
N LYS A 125 -2.08 5.29 -6.40
CA LYS A 125 -2.52 4.76 -7.70
C LYS A 125 -2.73 5.88 -8.74
N ASN A 126 -3.38 6.98 -8.35
CA ASN A 126 -3.60 8.12 -9.24
C ASN A 126 -2.29 8.80 -9.65
N LEU A 127 -1.31 8.92 -8.74
CA LEU A 127 0.01 9.48 -9.06
C LEU A 127 0.79 8.57 -10.02
N GLU A 128 0.70 7.26 -9.86
CA GLU A 128 1.31 6.29 -10.76
C GLU A 128 0.70 6.37 -12.16
N MET A 129 -0.62 6.36 -12.25
CA MET A 129 -1.36 6.53 -13.51
C MET A 129 -0.98 7.85 -14.21
N GLN A 130 -0.90 8.97 -13.49
CA GLN A 130 -0.46 10.25 -14.06
C GLN A 130 0.98 10.20 -14.58
N LYS A 131 1.90 9.51 -13.88
CA LYS A 131 3.28 9.33 -14.35
C LYS A 131 3.33 8.51 -15.63
N GLU A 132 2.56 7.42 -15.69
CA GLU A 132 2.46 6.57 -16.89
C GLU A 132 1.85 7.33 -18.07
N GLU A 133 0.76 8.05 -17.86
CA GLU A 133 0.15 8.90 -18.88
C GLU A 133 1.15 9.93 -19.43
N ASN A 134 1.93 10.58 -18.55
CA ASN A 134 2.93 11.55 -18.96
C ASN A 134 4.08 10.91 -19.75
N LYS A 135 4.51 9.70 -19.37
CA LYS A 135 5.49 8.92 -20.14
C LYS A 135 4.95 8.57 -21.53
N MET A 136 3.72 8.07 -21.61
CA MET A 136 3.05 7.74 -22.88
C MET A 136 2.88 8.96 -23.78
N LYS A 137 2.41 10.09 -23.23
CA LYS A 137 2.29 11.36 -23.96
C LYS A 137 3.65 11.85 -24.47
N LYS A 138 4.72 11.69 -23.68
CA LYS A 138 6.10 12.04 -24.08
C LYS A 138 6.63 11.13 -25.20
N GLN A 139 6.35 9.82 -25.14
CA GLN A 139 6.72 8.87 -26.18
C GLN A 139 6.00 9.19 -27.50
N LYS A 140 4.68 9.35 -27.49
CA LYS A 140 3.91 9.76 -28.67
C LYS A 140 4.43 11.06 -29.29
N ARG A 141 4.71 12.09 -28.48
CA ARG A 141 5.31 13.35 -28.96
C ARG A 141 6.68 13.15 -29.62
N ARG A 142 7.51 12.23 -29.12
CA ARG A 142 8.81 11.89 -29.72
C ARG A 142 8.63 11.18 -31.05
N GLU A 143 7.72 10.21 -31.12
CA GLU A 143 7.39 9.50 -32.36
C GLU A 143 6.86 10.46 -33.43
N ASP A 144 5.91 11.32 -33.09
CA ASP A 144 5.36 12.35 -33.98
C ASP A 144 6.46 13.31 -34.48
N ALA A 145 7.39 13.71 -33.60
CA ALA A 145 8.51 14.57 -33.98
C ALA A 145 9.46 13.87 -34.97
N ILE A 146 9.77 12.59 -34.75
CA ILE A 146 10.57 11.78 -35.67
C ILE A 146 9.88 11.64 -37.02
N GLN A 147 8.57 11.35 -37.04
CA GLN A 147 7.79 11.26 -38.28
C GLN A 147 7.78 12.60 -39.04
N ARG A 148 7.55 13.72 -38.34
CA ARG A 148 7.62 15.07 -38.94
C ARG A 148 9.00 15.39 -39.52
N LEU A 149 10.08 14.99 -38.85
CA LEU A 149 11.44 15.17 -39.34
C LEU A 149 11.70 14.33 -40.59
N LYS A 150 11.26 13.07 -40.63
CA LYS A 150 11.33 12.21 -41.83
C LYS A 150 10.58 12.84 -43.00
N ALA A 151 9.32 13.24 -42.80
CA ALA A 151 8.51 13.90 -43.82
C ALA A 151 9.16 15.21 -44.32
N LYS A 152 9.76 16.03 -43.44
CA LYS A 152 10.50 17.24 -43.86
C LYS A 152 11.74 16.90 -44.69
N LYS A 153 12.49 15.85 -44.34
CA LYS A 153 13.66 15.39 -45.12
C LYS A 153 13.23 14.91 -46.50
N GLU A 154 12.15 14.14 -46.59
CA GLU A 154 11.58 13.69 -47.88
C GLU A 154 11.11 14.86 -48.74
N LYS A 155 10.34 15.81 -48.17
CA LYS A 155 9.93 17.04 -48.88
C LYS A 155 11.12 17.86 -49.37
N LYS A 156 12.21 17.95 -48.58
CA LYS A 156 13.44 18.60 -49.02
C LYS A 156 14.07 17.84 -50.19
N LYS A 157 14.20 16.51 -50.10
CA LYS A 157 14.72 15.67 -51.20
C LYS A 157 13.89 15.82 -52.48
N ALA A 158 12.57 15.82 -52.37
CA ALA A 158 11.66 16.08 -53.48
C ALA A 158 11.91 17.47 -54.10
N ARG A 159 11.94 18.54 -53.29
CA ARG A 159 12.27 19.89 -53.78
C ARG A 159 13.65 20.00 -54.44
N PHE A 160 14.65 19.26 -53.95
CA PHE A 160 15.98 19.21 -54.59
C PHE A 160 15.93 18.47 -55.93
N ARG A 161 15.17 17.37 -56.03
CA ARG A 161 14.93 16.66 -57.31
C ARG A 161 14.19 17.56 -58.30
N ASP A 162 13.12 18.22 -57.88
CA ASP A 162 12.34 19.13 -58.72
C ASP A 162 13.20 20.31 -59.22
N LYS A 163 14.06 20.87 -58.36
CA LYS A 163 15.02 21.90 -58.77
C LYS A 163 16.10 21.38 -59.73
N ALA A 164 16.58 20.15 -59.55
CA ALA A 164 17.56 19.55 -60.45
C ALA A 164 16.94 19.30 -61.83
N LEU A 165 15.71 18.78 -61.89
CA LEU A 165 14.91 18.62 -63.11
C LEU A 165 14.64 19.98 -63.78
N ALA A 166 14.25 21.00 -63.02
CA ALA A 166 14.05 22.35 -63.54
C ALA A 166 15.35 23.00 -64.08
N LYS A 167 16.52 22.60 -63.56
CA LYS A 167 17.83 23.07 -64.04
C LYS A 167 18.29 22.33 -65.30
N GLN A 168 17.95 21.05 -65.46
CA GLN A 168 18.14 20.30 -66.72
C GLN A 168 17.18 20.75 -67.84
N GLY A 169 16.00 21.27 -67.51
CA GLY A 169 15.07 21.88 -68.47
C GLY A 169 15.41 23.34 -68.89
N ARG A 170 16.52 23.92 -68.41
CA ARG A 170 16.92 25.31 -68.63
C ARG A 170 18.17 25.44 -69.54
N PHE A 171 18.32 24.56 -70.54
CA PHE A 171 19.31 24.77 -71.61
C PHE A 171 18.72 25.40 -72.88
N ASN A 172 17.39 25.55 -73.00
CA ASN A 172 16.76 26.25 -74.13
C ASN A 172 15.69 27.24 -73.64
N LYS A 173 16.13 28.43 -73.25
CA LYS A 173 15.42 29.71 -73.49
C LYS A 173 16.25 30.87 -72.95
N LEU A 174 16.96 31.54 -73.84
CA LEU A 174 17.11 32.99 -73.77
C LEU A 174 15.69 33.55 -73.76
N ASP A 175 15.36 34.35 -72.75
CA ASP A 175 14.36 35.41 -72.85
C ASP A 175 14.51 36.37 -71.66
N ASP A 176 14.81 37.61 -72.02
CA ASP A 176 14.65 38.80 -71.20
C ASP A 176 13.28 38.84 -70.50
N LYS A 177 13.26 39.19 -69.21
CA LYS A 177 12.44 40.30 -68.66
C LYS A 177 12.49 40.37 -67.13
N LYS A 178 13.02 41.51 -66.69
CA LYS A 178 12.50 42.43 -65.66
C LYS A 178 12.22 41.85 -64.27
N ILE A 179 13.15 42.24 -63.39
CA ILE A 179 12.96 42.42 -61.95
C ILE A 179 11.72 43.29 -61.71
N THR A 180 10.70 42.76 -61.03
CA THR A 180 9.67 43.58 -60.37
C THR A 180 9.66 43.27 -58.88
N ASN A 181 10.10 44.26 -58.11
CA ASN A 181 10.05 44.29 -56.66
C ASN A 181 8.59 44.21 -56.18
N GLY A 182 8.20 43.07 -55.60
CA GLY A 182 6.94 42.87 -54.90
C GLY A 182 7.15 42.83 -53.40
N LYS A 183 7.18 44.01 -52.77
CA LYS A 183 7.24 44.22 -51.32
C LYS A 183 5.90 43.79 -50.73
N VAL A 184 5.83 42.63 -50.05
CA VAL A 184 4.61 42.22 -49.32
C VAL A 184 4.86 42.35 -47.82
N MET A 185 4.18 43.33 -47.25
CA MET A 185 4.16 43.73 -45.85
C MET A 185 3.64 42.59 -44.96
N PHE A 186 4.49 42.07 -44.08
CA PHE A 186 4.04 41.23 -42.97
C PHE A 186 3.52 42.12 -41.84
N GLY A 187 2.20 42.31 -41.78
CA GLY A 187 1.52 42.94 -40.65
C GLY A 187 1.67 42.08 -39.39
N LYS A 188 2.48 42.54 -38.44
CA LYS A 188 2.49 42.05 -37.05
C LYS A 188 1.19 42.46 -36.37
N LYS A 189 0.24 41.54 -36.19
CA LYS A 189 -0.86 41.73 -35.25
C LYS A 189 -0.37 41.41 -33.85
N LYS A 190 0.01 42.45 -33.10
CA LYS A 190 0.14 42.43 -31.63
C LYS A 190 -1.27 42.22 -31.06
N THR A 191 -1.49 41.14 -30.33
CA THR A 191 -2.60 41.05 -29.37
C THR A 191 -2.05 41.39 -27.99
N GLU A 192 -2.32 42.63 -27.56
CA GLU A 192 -2.12 43.08 -26.19
C GLU A 192 -3.38 42.78 -25.36
N MET A 193 -3.13 42.39 -24.10
CA MET A 193 -3.95 42.67 -22.91
C MET A 193 -5.25 41.89 -22.69
N ARG A 194 -5.22 40.99 -21.69
CA ARG A 194 -6.02 41.20 -20.46
C ARG A 194 -5.43 40.42 -19.26
N LYS A 195 -4.59 41.10 -18.48
CA LYS A 195 -4.26 40.72 -17.10
C LYS A 195 -5.35 41.28 -16.21
N GLN A 196 -6.24 40.44 -15.69
CA GLN A 196 -7.19 40.85 -14.65
C GLN A 196 -6.62 40.43 -13.29
N LYS A 197 -5.87 41.36 -12.67
CA LYS A 197 -5.52 41.33 -11.25
C LYS A 197 -6.66 42.04 -10.52
N GLY A 198 -7.51 41.28 -9.83
CA GLY A 198 -8.46 41.80 -8.85
C GLY A 198 -7.99 41.35 -7.47
N GLY A 199 -7.21 42.20 -6.80
CA GLY A 199 -6.94 42.04 -5.38
C GLY A 199 -8.14 42.53 -4.59
N ASN A 200 -8.56 41.75 -3.58
CA ASN A 200 -9.45 42.26 -2.55
C ASN A 200 -8.79 42.02 -1.19
N HIS A 201 -8.35 43.11 -0.59
CA HIS A 201 -7.87 43.22 0.78
C HIS A 201 -8.88 44.12 1.52
N LYS A 202 -9.57 43.58 2.53
CA LYS A 202 -10.13 44.29 3.70
C LYS A 202 -10.46 43.21 4.73
N LYS A 203 -9.59 43.01 5.73
CA LYS A 203 -9.61 43.66 7.06
C LYS A 203 -10.89 43.36 7.84
N GLY A 204 -10.73 42.64 8.96
CA GLY A 204 -11.78 42.48 9.96
C GLY A 204 -11.35 41.53 11.08
N GLY A 205 -10.37 41.94 11.89
CA GLY A 205 -10.19 41.35 13.21
C GLY A 205 -11.00 42.16 14.22
N LYS A 206 -11.82 41.47 15.04
CA LYS A 206 -11.89 41.64 16.51
C LYS A 206 -13.00 40.79 17.13
N ARG A 207 -12.61 40.15 18.24
CA ARG A 207 -13.35 39.49 19.32
C ARG A 207 -13.51 37.99 19.16
#